data_AF-A0A3M1JTV7-F1
#
_entry.id   AF-A0A3M1JTV7-F1
#
_cell.length_a   1.000
_cell.length_b   1.000
_cell.length_c   1.000
_cell.angle_alpha   90.00
_cell.angle_beta   90.00
_cell.angle_gamma   90.00
#
_symmetry.space_group_name_H-M   'P 1'
#
loop_
_entity.id
_entity.type
_entity.pdbx_description
1 polymer ?
#
loop_
_entity_poly.entity_id
_entity_poly.type
_entity_poly.pdbx_seq_one_letter_code
_entity_poly.pdbx_strand_id
1 'polypeptide(L)'
;MLGIPSIAISINAFHTEHWDTAQAVAKLFASQVMAKGLPGGTLLNINVPDCRAADLKGIRVARQGQVYFKDWFDQREDPRGRRYYWMTGEIVDPSEDERADSVLLQQGYVTLTPIHYQLTREDFLSELETWDLHL
;
A
#
# COMPACT_ATOMS: atom_id res chain seq x y z
N MET A 1 0.35 13.79 12.83
CA MET A 1 0.67 12.41 13.27
C MET A 1 0.95 12.39 14.77
N LEU A 2 0.60 11.31 15.49
CA LEU A 2 0.67 11.24 16.96
C LEU A 2 2.00 10.69 17.51
N GLY A 3 2.99 10.40 16.66
CA GLY A 3 4.27 9.82 17.10
C GLY A 3 4.21 8.35 17.54
N ILE A 4 3.11 7.65 17.22
CA ILE A 4 2.89 6.25 17.57
C ILE A 4 3.39 5.36 16.41
N PRO A 5 4.34 4.43 16.62
CA PRO A 5 4.74 3.45 15.61
C PRO A 5 3.53 2.67 15.11
N SER A 6 3.37 2.60 13.78
CA SER A 6 2.16 2.07 13.16
C SER A 6 2.50 1.07 12.05
N ILE A 7 1.67 0.04 11.92
CA ILE A 7 1.77 -0.99 10.89
C ILE A 7 0.39 -1.14 10.24
N ALA A 8 0.33 -1.12 8.92
CA ALA A 8 -0.82 -1.55 8.14
C ALA A 8 -0.53 -2.95 7.59
N ILE A 9 -1.49 -3.86 7.73
CA ILE A 9 -1.37 -5.24 7.24
C ILE A 9 -2.60 -5.58 6.43
N SER A 10 -2.37 -6.03 5.19
CA SER A 10 -3.42 -6.39 4.23
C SER A 10 -3.17 -7.81 3.70
N ILE A 11 -4.25 -8.52 3.40
CA ILE A 11 -4.21 -9.81 2.70
C ILE A 11 -4.59 -9.57 1.24
N ASN A 12 -3.83 -10.13 0.31
CA ASN A 12 -4.07 -9.96 -1.12
C ASN A 12 -5.20 -10.86 -1.64
N ALA A 13 -6.43 -10.65 -1.15
CA ALA A 13 -7.59 -11.41 -1.57
C ALA A 13 -8.90 -10.62 -1.41
N PHE A 14 -9.86 -10.86 -2.32
CA PHE A 14 -11.25 -10.40 -2.16
C PHE A 14 -12.03 -11.26 -1.16
N HIS A 15 -11.69 -12.55 -1.08
CA HIS A 15 -12.18 -13.50 -0.09
C HIS A 15 -10.99 -14.29 0.44
N THR A 16 -10.74 -14.20 1.74
CA THR A 16 -9.55 -14.81 2.37
C THR A 16 -9.82 -16.23 2.86
N GLU A 17 -8.90 -17.14 2.55
CA GLU A 17 -8.88 -18.51 3.09
C GLU A 17 -7.82 -18.70 4.19
N HIS A 18 -6.73 -17.93 4.17
CA HIS A 18 -5.53 -18.15 5.00
C HIS A 18 -5.25 -17.01 6.02
N TRP A 19 -6.20 -16.82 6.94
CA TRP A 19 -6.05 -15.86 8.05
C TRP A 19 -4.89 -16.20 9.01
N ASP A 20 -4.57 -17.47 9.13
CA ASP A 20 -3.48 -17.99 9.98
C ASP A 20 -2.11 -17.48 9.52
N THR A 21 -1.86 -17.46 8.20
CA THR A 21 -0.64 -16.89 7.62
C THR A 21 -0.52 -15.41 7.96
N ALA A 22 -1.58 -14.63 7.73
CA ALA A 22 -1.59 -13.20 8.04
C ALA A 22 -1.43 -12.93 9.54
N GLN A 23 -2.03 -13.76 10.41
CA GLN A 23 -1.86 -13.67 11.86
C GLN A 23 -0.40 -13.91 12.29
N ALA A 24 0.27 -14.89 11.71
CA ALA A 24 1.68 -15.17 11.99
C ALA A 24 2.58 -13.98 11.57
N VAL A 25 2.33 -13.42 10.38
CA VAL A 25 3.02 -12.22 9.89
C VAL A 25 2.77 -11.02 10.82
N ALA A 26 1.54 -10.80 11.24
CA ALA A 26 1.19 -9.71 12.16
C ALA A 26 1.92 -9.81 13.51
N LYS A 27 1.95 -11.00 14.12
CA LYS A 27 2.68 -11.25 15.37
C LYS A 27 4.18 -11.01 15.23
N LEU A 28 4.76 -11.44 14.11
CA LEU A 28 6.17 -11.22 13.82
C LEU A 28 6.50 -9.73 13.76
N PHE A 29 5.76 -8.94 12.97
CA PHE A 29 6.09 -7.54 12.77
C PHE A 29 5.71 -6.64 13.96
N ALA A 30 4.60 -6.94 14.65
CA ALA A 30 4.26 -6.24 15.88
C ALA A 30 5.38 -6.38 16.93
N SER A 31 5.90 -7.60 17.14
CA SER A 31 6.98 -7.82 18.11
C SER A 31 8.29 -7.13 17.71
N GLN A 32 8.63 -7.12 16.41
CA GLN A 32 9.81 -6.41 15.91
C GLN A 32 9.69 -4.89 16.08
N VAL A 33 8.55 -4.30 15.75
CA VAL A 33 8.32 -2.85 15.90
C VAL A 33 8.28 -2.44 17.37
N MET A 34 7.68 -3.25 18.24
CA MET A 34 7.72 -2.99 19.68
C MET A 34 9.16 -3.01 20.24
N ALA A 35 10.00 -3.93 19.76
CA ALA A 35 11.37 -4.07 20.27
C ALA A 35 12.33 -3.02 19.71
N LYS A 36 12.15 -2.60 18.45
CA LYS A 36 13.11 -1.77 17.71
C LYS A 36 12.65 -0.33 17.49
N GLY A 37 11.35 -0.06 17.62
CA GLY A 37 10.74 1.19 17.22
C GLY A 37 10.74 1.40 15.70
N LEU A 38 10.34 2.60 15.30
CA LEU A 38 10.42 3.10 13.92
C LEU A 38 10.93 4.54 13.95
N PRO A 39 11.63 5.00 12.90
CA PRO A 39 11.91 6.42 12.75
C PRO A 39 10.61 7.23 12.79
N GLY A 40 10.64 8.39 13.44
CA GLY A 40 9.52 9.33 13.38
C GLY A 40 9.20 9.65 11.92
N GLY A 41 7.92 9.78 11.58
CA GLY A 41 7.55 9.92 10.17
C GLY A 41 7.08 8.63 9.49
N THR A 42 7.43 7.46 10.05
CA THR A 42 7.39 6.18 9.32
C THR A 42 6.28 5.26 9.82
N LEU A 43 5.61 4.60 8.88
CA LEU A 43 4.78 3.43 9.11
C LEU A 43 5.24 2.28 8.22
N LEU A 44 4.94 1.05 8.62
CA LEU A 44 5.18 -0.13 7.78
C LEU A 44 3.90 -0.55 7.06
N ASN A 45 3.93 -0.64 5.75
CA ASN A 45 2.88 -1.25 4.94
C ASN A 45 3.27 -2.70 4.61
N ILE A 46 2.41 -3.65 4.96
CA ILE A 46 2.70 -5.07 4.83
C ILE A 46 1.58 -5.76 4.06
N ASN A 47 1.92 -6.43 2.96
CA ASN A 47 0.95 -7.23 2.21
C ASN A 47 1.31 -8.72 2.28
N VAL A 48 0.31 -9.55 2.52
CA VAL A 48 0.44 -11.00 2.69
C VAL A 48 -0.29 -11.70 1.55
N PRO A 49 0.36 -12.61 0.79
CA PRO A 49 -0.34 -13.49 -0.14
C PRO A 49 -1.36 -14.36 0.61
N ASP A 50 -2.54 -14.58 0.04
CA ASP A 50 -3.52 -15.51 0.60
C ASP A 50 -3.13 -16.96 0.27
N CYS A 51 -2.13 -17.48 0.99
CA CYS A 51 -1.66 -18.85 0.87
C CYS A 51 -1.25 -19.40 2.24
N ARG A 52 -1.01 -20.72 2.33
CA ARG A 52 -0.49 -21.32 3.57
C ARG A 52 0.91 -20.81 3.87
N ALA A 53 1.25 -20.70 5.15
CA ALA A 53 2.57 -20.25 5.58
C ALA A 53 3.73 -21.11 4.98
N ALA A 54 3.49 -22.40 4.73
CA ALA A 54 4.47 -23.29 4.11
C ALA A 54 4.74 -22.99 2.62
N ASP A 55 3.80 -22.31 1.95
CA ASP A 55 3.89 -21.97 0.53
C ASP A 55 4.51 -20.57 0.30
N LEU A 56 4.75 -19.81 1.37
CA LEU A 56 5.43 -18.52 1.29
C LEU A 56 6.87 -18.70 0.82
N LYS A 57 7.28 -17.91 -0.17
CA LYS A 57 8.70 -17.84 -0.58
C LYS A 57 9.57 -17.06 0.42
N GLY A 58 8.94 -16.41 1.39
CA GLY A 58 9.57 -15.66 2.46
C GLY A 58 9.07 -14.21 2.54
N ILE A 59 9.85 -13.38 3.21
CA ILE A 59 9.57 -11.95 3.41
C ILE A 59 10.60 -11.14 2.60
N ARG A 60 10.17 -10.04 1.98
CA ARG A 60 11.04 -9.10 1.26
C ARG A 60 10.72 -7.66 1.62
N VAL A 61 11.77 -6.87 1.87
CA VAL A 61 11.64 -5.41 1.89
C VAL A 61 11.40 -4.94 0.47
N ALA A 62 10.36 -4.14 0.28
CA ALA A 62 9.90 -3.70 -1.03
C ALA A 62 9.93 -2.18 -1.15
N ARG A 63 9.85 -1.70 -2.39
CA ARG A 63 9.53 -0.31 -2.72
C ARG A 63 8.04 -0.21 -3.01
N GLN A 64 7.46 0.96 -2.77
CA GLN A 64 6.08 1.22 -3.18
C GLN A 64 5.99 1.13 -4.70
N GLY A 65 5.13 0.24 -5.20
CA GLY A 65 4.83 0.12 -6.62
C GLY A 65 3.99 1.28 -7.15
N GLN A 66 3.63 1.20 -8.42
CA GLN A 66 2.85 2.21 -9.13
C GLN A 66 1.38 1.80 -9.31
N VAL A 67 0.88 0.89 -8.47
CA VAL A 67 -0.52 0.43 -8.55
C VAL A 67 -1.47 1.61 -8.36
N TYR A 68 -2.44 1.75 -9.26
CA TYR A 68 -3.51 2.73 -9.15
C TYR A 68 -4.86 2.13 -9.53
N PHE A 69 -5.93 2.75 -9.05
CA PHE A 69 -7.29 2.41 -9.45
C PHE A 69 -7.71 3.35 -10.57
N LYS A 70 -7.96 2.80 -11.75
CA LYS A 70 -8.47 3.55 -12.90
C LYS A 70 -9.99 3.58 -12.80
N ASP A 71 -10.53 4.64 -12.23
CA ASP A 71 -11.95 4.78 -11.94
C ASP A 71 -12.78 5.35 -13.09
N TRP A 72 -14.08 5.02 -13.08
CA TRP A 72 -15.13 5.65 -13.87
C TRP A 72 -16.45 5.62 -13.09
N PHE A 73 -17.42 6.43 -13.52
CA PHE A 73 -18.73 6.53 -12.89
C PHE A 73 -19.81 5.91 -13.76
N ASP A 74 -20.44 4.85 -13.25
CA ASP A 74 -21.60 4.22 -13.87
C ASP A 74 -22.88 4.97 -13.45
N GLN A 75 -23.51 5.66 -14.40
CA GLN A 75 -24.75 6.39 -14.15
C GLN A 75 -25.93 5.43 -14.10
N ARG A 76 -26.69 5.49 -13.03
CA ARG A 76 -27.88 4.67 -12.80
C ARG A 76 -29.06 5.53 -12.36
N GLU A 77 -30.24 4.94 -12.42
CA GLU A 77 -31.48 5.56 -11.95
C GLU A 77 -32.07 4.70 -10.84
N ASP A 78 -32.49 5.35 -9.74
CA ASP A 78 -33.18 4.64 -8.67
C ASP A 78 -34.66 4.40 -9.03
N PRO A 79 -35.39 3.58 -8.26
CA PRO A 79 -36.81 3.30 -8.55
C PRO A 79 -37.74 4.53 -8.51
N ARG A 80 -37.26 5.70 -8.06
CA ARG A 80 -38.00 6.97 -8.00
C ARG A 80 -37.60 7.93 -9.13
N GLY A 81 -36.81 7.49 -10.10
CA GLY A 81 -36.35 8.31 -11.22
C GLY A 81 -35.17 9.22 -10.90
N ARG A 82 -34.50 9.04 -9.75
CA ARG A 82 -33.36 9.88 -9.36
C ARG A 82 -32.07 9.29 -9.88
N ARG A 83 -31.29 10.10 -10.58
CA ARG A 83 -29.95 9.70 -11.06
C ARG A 83 -28.99 9.58 -9.89
N TYR A 84 -28.19 8.51 -9.90
CA TYR A 84 -27.04 8.34 -9.03
C TYR A 84 -25.88 7.78 -9.84
N TYR A 85 -24.67 7.86 -9.27
CA TYR A 85 -23.46 7.41 -9.94
C TYR A 85 -22.73 6.44 -9.03
N TRP A 86 -22.35 5.29 -9.58
CA TRP A 86 -21.52 4.31 -8.88
C TRP A 86 -20.08 4.46 -9.36
N MET A 87 -19.17 4.84 -8.47
CA MET A 87 -17.73 4.79 -8.77
C MET A 87 -17.32 3.33 -8.84
N THR A 88 -16.79 2.92 -9.99
CA THR A 88 -16.25 1.59 -10.24
C THR A 88 -14.95 1.76 -11.01
N GLY A 89 -14.21 0.69 -11.23
CA GLY A 89 -12.88 0.83 -11.82
C GLY A 89 -12.18 -0.52 -12.01
N GLU A 90 -10.96 -0.43 -12.50
CA GLU A 90 -10.02 -1.55 -12.56
C GLU A 90 -8.73 -1.19 -11.81
N ILE A 91 -8.12 -2.18 -11.14
CA ILE A 91 -6.78 -2.02 -10.57
C ILE A 91 -5.79 -2.18 -11.72
N VAL A 92 -4.95 -1.17 -11.94
CA VAL A 92 -3.87 -1.19 -12.92
C VAL A 92 -2.55 -1.18 -12.18
N ASP A 93 -1.66 -2.09 -12.57
CA ASP A 93 -0.31 -2.15 -12.03
C ASP A 93 0.72 -2.07 -13.18
N PRO A 94 1.31 -0.89 -13.44
CA PRO A 94 2.36 -0.72 -14.44
C PRO A 94 3.77 -0.95 -13.87
N SER A 95 3.90 -1.52 -12.66
CA SER A 95 5.20 -1.66 -12.00
C SER A 95 6.11 -2.64 -12.73
N GLU A 96 7.25 -2.14 -13.22
CA GLU A 96 8.31 -2.97 -13.84
C GLU A 96 9.50 -3.23 -12.89
N ASP A 97 9.60 -2.52 -11.77
CA ASP A 97 10.65 -2.75 -10.76
C ASP A 97 10.40 -4.08 -10.05
N GLU A 98 11.32 -5.04 -10.18
CA GLU A 98 11.25 -6.34 -9.50
C GLU A 98 11.24 -6.22 -7.96
N ARG A 99 11.59 -5.05 -7.41
CA ARG A 99 11.50 -4.73 -5.98
C ARG A 99 10.21 -4.03 -5.58
N ALA A 100 9.31 -3.75 -6.52
CA ALA A 100 7.99 -3.21 -6.21
C ALA A 100 7.19 -4.22 -5.36
N ASP A 101 6.43 -3.68 -4.40
CA ASP A 101 5.63 -4.49 -3.49
C ASP A 101 4.57 -5.32 -4.21
N SER A 102 3.90 -4.78 -5.23
CA SER A 102 2.92 -5.53 -6.01
C SER A 102 3.55 -6.71 -6.78
N VAL A 103 4.72 -6.50 -7.38
CA VAL A 103 5.46 -7.54 -8.13
C VAL A 103 5.92 -8.66 -7.20
N LEU A 104 6.55 -8.32 -6.08
CA LEU A 104 7.00 -9.31 -5.09
C LEU A 104 5.83 -10.08 -4.46
N LEU A 105 4.71 -9.40 -4.22
CA LEU A 105 3.49 -10.01 -3.69
C LEU A 105 2.90 -11.04 -4.66
N GLN A 106 2.80 -10.71 -5.95
CA GLN A 106 2.39 -11.64 -7.00
C GLN A 106 3.34 -12.84 -7.14
N GLN A 107 4.62 -12.67 -6.82
CA GLN A 107 5.60 -13.75 -6.80
C GLN A 107 5.49 -14.67 -5.57
N GLY A 108 4.62 -14.37 -4.60
CA GLY A 108 4.40 -15.20 -3.40
C GLY A 108 5.28 -14.84 -2.20
N TYR A 109 5.78 -13.60 -2.13
CA TYR A 109 6.45 -13.06 -0.95
C TYR A 109 5.50 -12.21 -0.11
N VAL A 110 5.70 -12.21 1.21
CA VAL A 110 5.20 -11.13 2.07
C VAL A 110 6.04 -9.89 1.79
N THR A 111 5.39 -8.76 1.52
CA THR A 111 6.09 -7.51 1.23
C THR A 111 6.05 -6.58 2.41
N LEU A 112 7.17 -5.92 2.67
CA LEU A 112 7.36 -4.96 3.75
C LEU A 112 7.88 -3.65 3.15
N THR A 113 7.02 -2.63 3.09
CA THR A 113 7.35 -1.32 2.52
C THR A 113 7.32 -0.27 3.62
N PRO A 114 8.45 0.37 3.97
CA PRO A 114 8.43 1.54 4.84
C PRO A 114 7.84 2.73 4.08
N ILE A 115 6.79 3.35 4.63
CA ILE A 115 6.11 4.51 4.06
C ILE A 115 6.34 5.71 4.98
N HIS A 116 6.64 6.85 4.37
CA HIS A 116 6.79 8.13 5.05
C HIS A 116 5.68 9.09 4.64
N TYR A 117 5.19 9.93 5.56
CA TYR A 117 4.06 10.84 5.27
C TYR A 117 4.48 12.26 4.83
N GLN A 118 5.77 12.63 4.91
CA GLN A 118 6.23 13.89 4.33
C GLN A 118 6.25 13.74 2.81
N LEU A 119 5.32 14.41 2.14
CA LEU A 119 5.15 14.35 0.69
C LEU A 119 5.83 15.51 -0.05
N THR A 120 6.30 16.53 0.68
CA THR A 120 7.06 17.63 0.08
C THR A 120 8.26 17.05 -0.65
N ARG A 121 8.35 17.37 -1.96
CA ARG A 121 9.48 17.00 -2.78
C ARG A 121 10.62 18.00 -2.54
N GLU A 122 11.36 17.78 -1.46
CA GLU A 122 12.39 18.70 -0.94
C GLU A 122 13.44 19.06 -2.00
N ASP A 123 13.83 18.12 -2.88
CA ASP A 123 14.80 18.35 -3.96
C ASP A 123 14.29 19.31 -5.06
N PHE A 124 12.97 19.44 -5.21
CA PHE A 124 12.35 20.30 -6.23
C PHE A 124 12.08 21.73 -5.73
N LEU A 125 12.16 21.98 -4.43
CA LEU A 125 11.95 23.32 -3.87
C LEU A 125 12.95 24.33 -4.45
N SER A 126 14.22 23.95 -4.53
CA SER A 126 15.27 24.81 -5.10
C SER A 126 15.02 25.16 -6.57
N GLU A 127 14.37 24.27 -7.33
CA GLU A 127 14.00 24.58 -8.72
C GLU A 127 12.88 25.61 -8.77
N LEU A 128 11.85 25.46 -7.94
CA LEU A 128 10.72 26.40 -7.85
C LEU A 128 11.15 27.81 -7.42
N GLU A 129 12.17 27.94 -6.57
CA GLU A 129 12.74 29.22 -6.17
C GLU A 129 13.42 29.98 -7.33
N THR A 130 13.75 29.31 -8.43
CA THR A 130 14.30 29.96 -9.63
C THR A 130 13.23 30.49 -10.59
N TRP A 131 11.96 30.15 -10.36
CA TRP A 131 10.88 30.57 -11.22
C TRP A 131 10.59 32.06 -11.03
N ASP A 132 10.16 32.72 -12.09
CA ASP A 132 9.79 34.12 -12.04
C ASP A 132 8.33 34.26 -11.55
N LEU A 133 8.16 34.29 -10.23
CA LEU A 133 6.86 34.19 -9.55
C LEU A 133 6.22 35.56 -9.27
N HIS A 134 6.19 36.46 -10.24
CA HIS A 134 5.46 37.73 -10.16
C HIS A 134 4.11 37.66 -10.92
N LEU A 135 3.15 38.51 -10.51
CA LEU A 135 1.83 38.67 -11.15
C LEU A 135 1.75 40.02 -11.88
#